data_AF-A0A8S9Z7R0-F1
#
_entry.id   AF-A0A8S9Z7R0-F1
#
_cell.length_a   1.000
_cell.length_b   1.000
_cell.length_c   1.000
_cell.angle_alpha   90.00
_cell.angle_beta   90.00
_cell.angle_gamma   90.00
#
_symmetry.space_group_name_H-M   'P 1'
#
loop_
_entity.id
_entity.type
_entity.pdbx_description
1 polymer ?
#
loop_
_entity_poly.entity_id
_entity_poly.type
_entity_poly.pdbx_seq_one_letter_code
_entity_poly.pdbx_strand_id
1 'polypeptide(L)'
;RYLVVVDPQDGVTSVFDRRTGEQLEGAVLETSGLIRLPSGVLVAPSSSDGSKFLALFSTDGSSFLLYDRFSGQQLFDFMIDVNGLIRLSNGSYGVLPSLSGDRYVVHRLPVSGSQAVFDRRSGCLVNGEILGSSGFFRFPDRTLVALSNSSAGRFLLLNVSAEDVAVVFDRHTGMPLPGAEVLFNEIISMPNGSLSIVQSNYGARFVVVSNFTKGVNYIFDRRSGELLAGARLHPSGLIELADGNVYATAHPGNFRYLVARDPTGHLDAFDAISGERLQGAKVLQDGFIQLAEGEIVAPGRVEGARFVVRAITDGIGQLTVFDSVTGLVVPDAFVRADGLIQFGNGVLFPTIASALESNRYFVLKNSTTQEVTVFDLVTGSQVDGITLDETGQYRLRDGTIINLTLEDKLPETVKPPTVLEPDHVTSDRERMNETDLRPGTGVLPPGSKLH
;
A
#
# COMPACT_ATOMS: atom_id res chain seq x y z
N ARG A 1 -39.84 4.97 27.13
CA ARG A 1 -41.01 4.80 28.04
C ARG A 1 -42.33 5.09 27.36
N TYR A 2 -42.55 6.30 26.85
CA TYR A 2 -43.85 6.75 26.35
C TYR A 2 -44.00 6.49 24.84
N LEU A 3 -45.01 5.74 24.41
CA LEU A 3 -45.28 5.46 23.00
C LEU A 3 -46.36 6.41 22.48
N VAL A 4 -46.12 7.00 21.32
CA VAL A 4 -47.12 7.77 20.59
C VAL A 4 -47.70 6.86 19.52
N VAL A 5 -49.03 6.75 19.49
CA VAL A 5 -49.77 6.02 18.47
C VAL A 5 -50.69 7.00 17.77
N VAL A 6 -50.65 7.03 16.45
CA VAL A 6 -51.58 7.82 15.63
C VAL A 6 -52.56 6.83 15.02
N ASP A 7 -53.85 7.03 15.30
CA ASP A 7 -54.90 6.24 14.67
C ASP A 7 -54.91 6.55 13.16
N PRO A 8 -54.76 5.53 12.30
CA PRO A 8 -54.67 5.74 10.86
C PRO A 8 -56.00 6.18 10.21
N GLN A 9 -57.15 6.06 10.90
CA GLN A 9 -58.45 6.42 10.34
C GLN A 9 -58.81 7.89 10.54
N ASP A 10 -58.57 8.43 11.73
CA ASP A 10 -58.96 9.80 12.11
C ASP A 10 -57.77 10.70 12.45
N GLY A 11 -56.55 10.16 12.48
CA GLY A 11 -55.33 10.89 12.80
C GLY A 11 -55.20 11.25 14.29
N VAL A 12 -56.08 10.74 15.16
CA VAL A 12 -56.04 11.03 16.59
C VAL A 12 -54.78 10.43 17.19
N THR A 13 -54.07 11.25 17.97
CA THR A 13 -52.84 10.84 18.64
C THR A 13 -53.12 10.44 20.07
N SER A 14 -52.76 9.22 20.43
CA SER A 14 -52.85 8.68 21.79
C SER A 14 -51.45 8.36 22.32
N VAL A 15 -51.26 8.54 23.62
CA VAL A 15 -49.98 8.26 24.29
C VAL A 15 -50.15 7.11 25.28
N PHE A 16 -49.24 6.15 25.27
CA PHE A 16 -49.23 5.00 26.18
C PHE A 16 -47.94 4.94 27.00
N ASP A 17 -48.01 4.60 28.30
CA ASP A 17 -46.81 4.21 29.05
C ASP A 17 -46.52 2.73 28.76
N ARG A 18 -45.47 2.43 28.00
CA ARG A 18 -45.10 1.05 27.63
C ARG A 18 -44.75 0.18 28.83
N ARG A 19 -44.46 0.76 29.99
CA ARG A 19 -44.15 0.01 31.21
C ARG A 19 -45.42 -0.53 31.86
N THR A 20 -46.53 0.20 31.81
CA THR A 20 -47.82 -0.22 32.41
C THR A 20 -48.78 -0.77 31.37
N GLY A 21 -48.61 -0.42 30.10
CA GLY A 21 -49.53 -0.74 29.01
C GLY A 21 -50.74 0.19 28.93
N GLU A 22 -50.82 1.20 29.79
CA GLU A 22 -51.99 2.07 29.91
C GLU A 22 -51.89 3.31 29.00
N GLN A 23 -53.04 3.75 28.51
CA GLN A 23 -53.19 5.05 27.86
C GLN A 23 -53.06 6.17 28.91
N LEU A 24 -52.29 7.19 28.59
CA LEU A 24 -52.11 8.37 29.41
C LEU A 24 -53.13 9.44 28.99
N GLU A 25 -54.33 9.38 29.57
CA GLU A 25 -55.40 10.34 29.33
C GLU A 25 -54.95 11.79 29.56
N GLY A 26 -55.21 12.66 28.59
CA GLY A 26 -54.82 14.08 28.63
C GLY A 26 -53.36 14.36 28.29
N ALA A 27 -52.54 13.36 27.94
CA ALA A 27 -51.23 13.59 27.38
C ALA A 27 -51.33 14.06 25.93
N VAL A 28 -50.51 15.03 25.54
CA VAL A 28 -50.55 15.65 24.21
C VAL A 28 -49.17 15.62 23.57
N LEU A 29 -49.10 15.20 22.30
CA LEU A 29 -47.89 15.36 21.48
C LEU A 29 -47.77 16.82 21.03
N GLU A 30 -46.66 17.47 21.35
CA GLU A 30 -46.38 18.83 20.95
C GLU A 30 -45.73 18.91 19.56
N THR A 31 -45.78 20.09 18.94
CA THR A 31 -45.08 20.37 17.67
C THR A 31 -43.56 20.21 17.77
N SER A 32 -43.00 20.31 18.98
CA SER A 32 -41.60 20.03 19.27
C SER A 32 -41.24 18.54 19.15
N GLY A 33 -42.24 17.65 19.04
CA GLY A 33 -42.07 16.20 19.07
C GLY A 33 -41.96 15.63 20.49
N LEU A 34 -42.05 16.44 21.54
CA LEU A 34 -42.15 15.99 22.92
C LEU A 34 -43.60 15.72 23.31
N ILE A 35 -43.80 14.92 24.36
CA ILE A 35 -45.11 14.67 24.95
C ILE A 35 -45.25 15.56 26.18
N ARG A 36 -46.32 16.34 26.27
CA ARG A 36 -46.76 16.98 27.50
C ARG A 36 -47.66 16.01 28.27
N LEU A 37 -47.21 15.59 29.44
CA LEU A 37 -48.03 14.79 30.36
C LEU A 37 -49.13 15.66 31.00
N PRO A 38 -50.19 15.06 31.56
CA PRO A 38 -51.26 15.79 32.27
C PRO A 38 -50.75 16.66 33.43
N SER A 39 -49.62 16.27 34.03
CA SER A 39 -48.92 17.07 35.05
C SER A 39 -48.28 18.35 34.51
N GLY A 40 -48.27 18.56 33.19
CA GLY A 40 -47.58 19.64 32.51
C GLY A 40 -46.11 19.36 32.17
N VAL A 41 -45.55 18.24 32.66
CA VAL A 41 -44.15 17.84 32.44
C VAL A 41 -43.96 17.39 30.98
N LEU A 42 -42.88 17.86 30.36
CA LEU A 42 -42.45 17.40 29.04
C LEU A 42 -41.59 16.15 29.16
N VAL A 43 -41.89 15.15 28.32
CA VAL A 43 -41.14 13.90 28.24
C VAL A 43 -40.87 13.53 26.78
N ALA A 44 -39.77 12.82 26.54
CA ALA A 44 -39.48 12.33 25.21
C ALA A 44 -40.32 11.08 24.88
N PRO A 45 -40.87 10.99 23.67
CA PRO A 45 -41.44 9.74 23.17
C PRO A 45 -40.33 8.70 22.99
N SER A 46 -40.69 7.42 23.10
CA SER A 46 -39.81 6.30 22.78
C SER A 46 -39.42 6.33 21.31
N SER A 47 -38.22 5.83 21.00
CA SER A 47 -37.80 5.65 19.61
C SER A 47 -38.23 4.31 19.05
N SER A 48 -38.58 4.29 17.76
CA SER A 48 -38.77 3.06 16.97
C SER A 48 -37.43 2.41 16.60
N ASP A 49 -36.37 3.20 16.42
CA ASP A 49 -35.03 2.73 16.05
C ASP A 49 -34.14 2.35 17.26
N GLY A 50 -34.67 2.43 18.48
CA GLY A 50 -33.93 2.15 19.70
C GLY A 50 -32.96 3.24 20.17
N SER A 51 -32.97 4.43 19.56
CA SER A 51 -32.22 5.60 20.00
C SER A 51 -32.49 5.93 21.47
N LYS A 52 -31.43 5.98 22.27
CA LYS A 52 -31.48 6.32 23.69
C LYS A 52 -31.69 7.81 23.91
N PHE A 53 -31.06 8.67 23.11
CA PHE A 53 -31.11 10.11 23.34
C PHE A 53 -31.91 10.84 22.27
N LEU A 54 -32.60 11.90 22.68
CA LEU A 54 -33.18 12.91 21.80
C LEU A 54 -32.60 14.27 22.20
N ALA A 55 -31.92 14.94 21.27
CA ALA A 55 -31.42 16.30 21.45
C ALA A 55 -32.25 17.26 20.62
N LEU A 56 -32.72 18.33 21.26
CA LEU A 56 -33.49 19.41 20.64
C LEU A 56 -32.80 20.74 20.96
N PHE A 57 -33.03 21.77 20.14
CA PHE A 57 -32.65 23.13 20.52
C PHE A 57 -33.66 23.70 21.51
N SER A 58 -33.19 24.49 22.47
CA SER A 58 -34.05 25.32 23.31
C SER A 58 -34.83 26.30 22.43
N THR A 59 -35.97 26.81 22.94
CA THR A 59 -36.86 27.72 22.20
C THR A 59 -36.19 29.02 21.75
N ASP A 60 -35.13 29.44 22.43
CA ASP A 60 -34.28 30.59 22.09
C ASP A 60 -33.05 30.22 21.24
N GLY A 61 -32.88 28.94 20.91
CA GLY A 61 -31.77 28.39 20.12
C GLY A 61 -30.40 28.44 20.80
N SER A 62 -30.34 28.85 22.07
CA SER A 62 -29.07 29.12 22.76
C SER A 62 -28.40 27.87 23.34
N SER A 63 -29.16 26.78 23.51
CA SER A 63 -28.69 25.56 24.17
C SER A 63 -29.37 24.29 23.62
N PHE A 64 -28.81 23.13 23.96
CA PHE A 64 -29.45 21.85 23.70
C PHE A 64 -30.30 21.41 24.91
N LEU A 65 -31.46 20.84 24.63
CA LEU A 65 -32.23 20.04 25.57
C LEU A 65 -31.97 18.57 25.24
N LEU A 66 -31.51 17.80 26.23
CA LEU A 66 -31.24 16.37 26.06
C LEU A 66 -32.27 15.56 26.84
N TYR A 67 -32.88 14.57 26.20
CA TYR A 67 -33.80 13.65 26.82
C TYR A 67 -33.31 12.21 26.67
N ASP A 68 -33.47 11.41 27.72
CA ASP A 68 -33.36 9.96 27.66
C ASP A 68 -34.72 9.37 27.25
N ARG A 69 -34.81 8.79 26.05
CA ARG A 69 -36.03 8.20 25.50
C ARG A 69 -36.42 6.90 26.19
N PHE A 70 -35.50 6.24 26.90
CA PHE A 70 -35.82 5.02 27.65
C PHE A 70 -36.63 5.35 28.90
N SER A 71 -36.21 6.33 29.69
CA SER A 71 -36.97 6.85 30.83
C SER A 71 -38.06 7.86 30.45
N GLY A 72 -37.88 8.56 29.32
CA GLY A 72 -38.65 9.71 28.86
C GLY A 72 -38.22 11.04 29.51
N GLN A 73 -37.26 11.03 30.44
CA GLN A 73 -36.93 12.21 31.25
C GLN A 73 -35.93 13.12 30.55
N GLN A 74 -36.03 14.42 30.83
CA GLN A 74 -34.98 15.38 30.50
C GLN A 74 -33.76 15.12 31.36
N LEU A 75 -32.58 15.17 30.74
CA LEU A 75 -31.29 15.11 31.41
C LEU A 75 -30.77 16.53 31.61
N PHE A 76 -30.24 16.77 32.81
CA PHE A 76 -29.61 18.01 33.21
C PHE A 76 -28.11 17.79 33.44
N ASP A 77 -27.34 18.87 33.45
CA ASP A 77 -25.90 18.86 33.73
C ASP A 77 -25.10 17.88 32.87
N PHE A 78 -25.32 17.97 31.55
CA PHE A 78 -24.56 17.21 30.56
C PHE A 78 -23.61 18.10 29.76
N MET A 79 -22.58 17.49 29.18
CA MET A 79 -21.73 18.15 28.19
C MET A 79 -21.75 17.32 26.90
N ILE A 80 -21.83 18.01 25.76
CA ILE A 80 -21.66 17.41 24.44
C ILE A 80 -20.41 18.02 23.83
N ASP A 81 -19.44 17.19 23.44
CA ASP A 81 -18.26 17.67 22.75
C ASP A 81 -18.50 17.83 21.24
N VAL A 82 -17.49 18.38 20.54
CA VAL A 82 -17.54 18.61 19.08
C VAL A 82 -17.70 17.33 18.26
N ASN A 83 -17.41 16.17 18.84
CA ASN A 83 -17.54 14.86 18.19
C ASN A 83 -18.87 14.18 18.54
N GLY A 84 -19.76 14.85 19.28
CA GLY A 84 -21.05 14.33 19.70
C GLY A 84 -20.99 13.36 20.88
N LEU A 85 -19.87 13.28 21.61
CA LEU A 85 -19.76 12.51 22.85
C LEU A 85 -20.50 13.26 23.96
N ILE A 86 -21.48 12.58 24.55
CA ILE A 86 -22.28 13.06 25.67
C ILE A 86 -21.65 12.53 26.96
N ARG A 87 -21.31 13.44 27.87
CA ARG A 87 -20.94 13.13 29.26
C ARG A 87 -22.08 13.54 30.18
N LEU A 88 -22.58 12.61 30.96
CA LEU A 88 -23.62 12.84 31.97
C LEU A 88 -23.00 13.14 33.34
N SER A 89 -23.75 13.83 34.20
CA SER A 89 -23.33 14.20 35.57
C SER A 89 -22.99 13.00 36.46
N ASN A 90 -23.65 11.86 36.23
CA ASN A 90 -23.36 10.60 36.91
C ASN A 90 -22.07 9.89 36.42
N GLY A 91 -21.31 10.52 35.52
CA GLY A 91 -20.06 10.00 34.96
C GLY A 91 -20.23 9.02 33.80
N SER A 92 -21.46 8.68 33.43
CA SER A 92 -21.72 7.83 32.26
C SER A 92 -21.59 8.61 30.94
N TYR A 93 -21.38 7.86 29.86
CA TYR A 93 -21.17 8.40 28.52
C TYR A 93 -22.19 7.85 27.52
N GLY A 94 -22.40 8.60 26.46
CA GLY A 94 -23.19 8.21 25.29
C GLY A 94 -22.80 9.02 24.06
N VAL A 95 -23.42 8.76 22.93
CA VAL A 95 -23.26 9.59 21.72
C VAL A 95 -24.63 9.99 21.18
N LEU A 96 -24.70 11.10 20.46
CA LEU A 96 -25.92 11.47 19.76
C LEU A 96 -26.26 10.40 18.69
N PRO A 97 -27.47 9.82 18.73
CA PRO A 97 -27.86 8.82 17.75
C PRO A 97 -27.87 9.39 16.32
N SER A 98 -27.39 8.61 15.36
CA SER A 98 -27.39 8.97 13.94
C SER A 98 -27.44 7.74 13.06
N LEU A 99 -28.17 7.82 11.95
CA LEU A 99 -28.16 6.80 10.88
C LEU A 99 -27.04 7.01 9.86
N SER A 100 -26.30 8.13 9.94
CA SER A 100 -25.22 8.45 9.02
C SER A 100 -23.87 7.86 9.47
N GLY A 101 -23.06 7.48 8.49
CA GLY A 101 -21.72 6.91 8.67
C GLY A 101 -21.68 5.57 9.42
N ASP A 102 -20.51 5.25 9.97
CA ASP A 102 -20.23 3.99 10.64
C ASP A 102 -21.06 3.77 11.91
N ARG A 103 -21.44 2.52 12.16
CA ARG A 103 -22.28 2.16 13.29
C ARG A 103 -21.52 2.20 14.61
N TYR A 104 -20.41 1.47 14.72
CA TYR A 104 -19.68 1.36 15.98
C TYR A 104 -18.53 2.35 16.02
N VAL A 105 -18.66 3.38 16.86
CA VAL A 105 -17.69 4.48 16.93
C VAL A 105 -16.80 4.39 18.14
N VAL A 106 -15.53 4.76 17.96
CA VAL A 106 -14.55 4.78 19.06
C VAL A 106 -14.33 6.21 19.52
N HIS A 107 -14.57 6.49 20.79
CA HIS A 107 -14.20 7.76 21.41
C HIS A 107 -13.18 7.54 22.51
N ARG A 108 -12.26 8.51 22.66
CA ARG A 108 -11.37 8.58 23.81
C ARG A 108 -12.09 9.31 24.95
N LEU A 109 -12.27 8.64 26.08
CA LEU A 109 -12.96 9.21 27.24
C LEU A 109 -12.10 10.32 27.87
N PRO A 110 -12.64 11.55 28.06
CA PRO A 110 -11.85 12.68 28.55
C PRO A 110 -11.22 12.49 29.92
N VAL A 111 -11.85 11.72 30.80
CA VAL A 111 -11.41 11.55 32.20
C VAL A 111 -10.33 10.47 32.32
N SER A 112 -10.51 9.31 31.68
CA SER A 112 -9.58 8.19 31.82
C SER A 112 -8.53 8.11 30.70
N GLY A 113 -8.75 8.80 29.58
CA GLY A 113 -7.95 8.65 28.36
C GLY A 113 -8.16 7.31 27.65
N SER A 114 -8.98 6.41 28.18
CA SER A 114 -9.28 5.09 27.61
C SER A 114 -10.17 5.23 26.37
N GLN A 115 -10.07 4.27 25.46
CA GLN A 115 -11.01 4.16 24.35
C GLN A 115 -12.27 3.41 24.77
N ALA A 116 -13.41 3.87 24.28
CA ALA A 116 -14.71 3.28 24.49
C ALA A 116 -15.47 3.21 23.16
N VAL A 117 -16.26 2.15 22.98
CA VAL A 117 -17.04 1.91 21.76
C VAL A 117 -18.50 2.24 22.01
N PHE A 118 -19.11 2.98 21.10
CA PHE A 118 -20.53 3.34 21.16
C PHE A 118 -21.24 2.84 19.91
N ASP A 119 -22.46 2.36 20.05
CA ASP A 119 -23.34 2.10 18.92
C ASP A 119 -24.00 3.43 18.55
N ARG A 120 -23.57 4.04 17.45
CA ARG A 120 -24.09 5.30 16.92
C ARG A 120 -25.59 5.24 16.63
N ARG A 121 -26.15 4.06 16.35
CA ARG A 121 -27.59 3.93 16.07
C ARG A 121 -28.43 4.05 17.34
N SER A 122 -27.93 3.53 18.47
CA SER A 122 -28.63 3.62 19.75
C SER A 122 -28.15 4.78 20.64
N GLY A 123 -26.95 5.30 20.42
CA GLY A 123 -26.29 6.27 21.30
C GLY A 123 -25.67 5.66 22.56
N CYS A 124 -25.68 4.33 22.70
CA CYS A 124 -25.25 3.64 23.91
C CYS A 124 -23.78 3.24 23.87
N LEU A 125 -23.13 3.26 25.05
CA LEU A 125 -21.87 2.56 25.27
C LEU A 125 -22.06 1.06 25.05
N VAL A 126 -21.09 0.44 24.39
CA VAL A 126 -21.08 -0.98 24.07
C VAL A 126 -19.99 -1.69 24.87
N ASN A 127 -20.38 -2.77 25.55
CA ASN A 127 -19.43 -3.62 26.28
C ASN A 127 -18.73 -4.58 25.32
N GLY A 128 -17.42 -4.75 25.49
CA GLY A 128 -16.60 -5.63 24.66
C GLY A 128 -15.15 -5.15 24.61
N GLU A 129 -14.41 -5.63 23.61
CA GLU A 129 -12.97 -5.42 23.48
C GLU A 129 -12.61 -4.91 22.09
N ILE A 130 -11.79 -3.85 22.03
CA ILE A 130 -11.16 -3.39 20.79
C ILE A 130 -9.96 -4.30 20.50
N LEU A 131 -9.92 -4.90 19.31
CA LEU A 131 -8.89 -5.87 18.94
C LEU A 131 -7.65 -5.17 18.35
N GLY A 132 -6.84 -4.57 19.21
CA GLY A 132 -5.61 -3.88 18.81
C GLY A 132 -5.89 -2.75 17.80
N SER A 133 -5.07 -2.66 16.76
CA SER A 133 -5.21 -1.69 15.66
C SER A 133 -5.98 -2.22 14.45
N SER A 134 -6.54 -3.43 14.53
CA SER A 134 -7.18 -4.13 13.40
C SER A 134 -8.45 -3.46 12.88
N GLY A 135 -9.05 -2.56 13.67
CA GLY A 135 -10.34 -1.96 13.35
C GLY A 135 -11.55 -2.85 13.68
N PHE A 136 -11.35 -3.93 14.43
CA PHE A 136 -12.42 -4.81 14.89
C PHE A 136 -12.72 -4.64 16.38
N PHE A 137 -13.99 -4.91 16.72
CA PHE A 137 -14.47 -4.98 18.10
C PHE A 137 -15.15 -6.32 18.33
N ARG A 138 -14.90 -6.89 19.51
CA ARG A 138 -15.46 -8.18 19.93
C ARG A 138 -16.44 -7.97 21.07
N PHE A 139 -17.69 -8.35 20.83
CA PHE A 139 -18.71 -8.43 21.87
C PHE A 139 -18.42 -9.56 22.87
N PRO A 140 -19.06 -9.57 24.06
CA PRO A 140 -18.88 -10.61 25.07
C PRO A 140 -19.26 -12.01 24.60
N ASP A 141 -20.21 -12.12 23.67
CA ASP A 141 -20.61 -13.36 23.00
C ASP A 141 -19.64 -13.82 21.90
N ARG A 142 -18.52 -13.08 21.73
CA ARG A 142 -17.48 -13.24 20.72
C ARG A 142 -17.87 -12.83 19.30
N THR A 143 -19.05 -12.24 19.11
CA THR A 143 -19.41 -11.63 17.83
C THR A 143 -18.42 -10.53 17.48
N LEU A 144 -17.88 -10.58 16.26
CA LEU A 144 -17.00 -9.54 15.73
C LEU A 144 -17.82 -8.52 14.95
N VAL A 145 -17.44 -7.25 15.09
CA VAL A 145 -17.96 -6.15 14.29
C VAL A 145 -16.85 -5.21 13.85
N ALA A 146 -17.06 -4.53 12.73
CA ALA A 146 -16.15 -3.51 12.26
C ALA A 146 -16.39 -2.18 12.99
N LEU A 147 -15.30 -1.59 13.48
CA LEU A 147 -15.28 -0.27 14.07
C LEU A 147 -15.12 0.81 12.99
N SER A 148 -15.61 2.00 13.30
CA SER A 148 -15.18 3.22 12.64
C SER A 148 -13.67 3.39 12.81
N ASN A 149 -12.98 3.90 11.80
CA ASN A 149 -11.63 4.39 11.97
C ASN A 149 -11.46 5.74 11.23
N SER A 150 -10.25 6.29 11.26
CA SER A 150 -9.90 7.50 10.52
C SER A 150 -9.71 7.29 9.01
N SER A 151 -9.80 6.06 8.49
CA SER A 151 -9.76 5.79 7.06
C SER A 151 -11.19 5.69 6.52
N ALA A 152 -11.56 6.63 5.64
CA ALA A 152 -12.89 6.82 5.02
C ALA A 152 -13.58 5.61 4.32
N GLY A 153 -13.00 4.41 4.34
CA GLY A 153 -13.50 3.23 3.66
C GLY A 153 -14.64 2.55 4.41
N ARG A 154 -15.71 2.23 3.67
CA ARG A 154 -16.90 1.54 4.20
C ARG A 154 -16.62 0.09 4.59
N PHE A 155 -15.76 -0.60 3.85
CA PHE A 155 -15.52 -2.03 4.03
C PHE A 155 -14.21 -2.31 4.75
N LEU A 156 -14.20 -3.35 5.59
CA LEU A 156 -13.03 -3.86 6.27
C LEU A 156 -12.92 -5.38 6.02
N LEU A 157 -11.72 -5.86 5.71
CA LEU A 157 -11.49 -7.28 5.50
C LEU A 157 -10.90 -7.93 6.75
N LEU A 158 -11.38 -9.13 7.04
CA LEU A 158 -10.75 -10.04 7.99
C LEU A 158 -10.27 -11.28 7.24
N ASN A 159 -8.96 -11.47 7.13
CA ASN A 159 -8.42 -12.72 6.57
C ASN A 159 -8.63 -13.84 7.59
N VAL A 160 -9.44 -14.83 7.21
CA VAL A 160 -9.75 -15.99 8.04
C VAL A 160 -9.06 -17.20 7.42
N SER A 161 -7.98 -17.65 8.07
CA SER A 161 -7.18 -18.86 7.76
C SER A 161 -6.12 -18.75 6.66
N ALA A 162 -5.36 -19.85 6.49
CA ALA A 162 -4.29 -20.05 5.52
C ALA A 162 -4.77 -20.23 4.06
N GLU A 163 -6.09 -20.28 3.84
CA GLU A 163 -6.71 -20.41 2.52
C GLU A 163 -6.99 -19.05 1.85
N ASP A 164 -6.47 -17.95 2.40
CA ASP A 164 -6.65 -16.58 1.90
C ASP A 164 -8.12 -16.15 1.73
N VAL A 165 -9.03 -16.77 2.48
CA VAL A 165 -10.46 -16.39 2.48
C VAL A 165 -10.64 -15.17 3.38
N ALA A 166 -11.03 -14.05 2.79
CA ALA A 166 -11.34 -12.82 3.50
C ALA A 166 -12.85 -12.67 3.74
N VAL A 167 -13.24 -12.38 4.98
CA VAL A 167 -14.61 -11.99 5.33
C VAL A 167 -14.72 -10.48 5.21
N VAL A 168 -15.72 -10.02 4.47
CA VAL A 168 -16.02 -8.58 4.30
C VAL A 168 -16.95 -8.12 5.41
N PHE A 169 -16.59 -7.03 6.10
CA PHE A 169 -17.45 -6.34 7.04
C PHE A 169 -17.88 -4.98 6.49
N ASP A 170 -19.16 -4.64 6.65
CA ASP A 170 -19.70 -3.31 6.34
C ASP A 170 -19.74 -2.46 7.60
N ARG A 171 -18.93 -1.40 7.67
CA ARG A 171 -18.88 -0.52 8.84
C ARG A 171 -20.15 0.28 9.06
N HIS A 172 -20.94 0.49 8.00
CA HIS A 172 -22.23 1.16 8.14
C HIS A 172 -23.22 0.35 8.99
N THR A 173 -23.14 -0.98 8.93
CA THR A 173 -23.95 -1.89 9.77
C THR A 173 -23.15 -2.44 10.95
N GLY A 174 -21.81 -2.40 10.86
CA GLY A 174 -20.85 -3.06 11.72
C GLY A 174 -20.69 -4.56 11.46
N MET A 175 -21.53 -5.17 10.62
CA MET A 175 -21.67 -6.63 10.54
C MET A 175 -20.90 -7.22 9.35
N PRO A 176 -20.56 -8.52 9.38
CA PRO A 176 -20.09 -9.22 8.20
C PRO A 176 -21.17 -9.18 7.11
N LEU A 177 -20.74 -9.13 5.85
CA LEU A 177 -21.59 -9.17 4.66
C LEU A 177 -21.62 -10.59 4.09
N PRO A 178 -22.71 -11.36 4.31
CA PRO A 178 -22.80 -12.72 3.80
C PRO A 178 -22.83 -12.75 2.27
N GLY A 179 -22.07 -13.66 1.67
CA GLY A 179 -22.00 -13.87 0.22
C GLY A 179 -21.19 -12.82 -0.55
N ALA A 180 -20.53 -11.88 0.15
CA ALA A 180 -19.52 -11.04 -0.49
C ALA A 180 -18.23 -11.84 -0.70
N GLU A 181 -17.64 -11.71 -1.89
CA GLU A 181 -16.39 -12.37 -2.26
C GLU A 181 -15.29 -11.33 -2.45
N VAL A 182 -14.09 -11.59 -1.93
CA VAL A 182 -12.92 -10.76 -2.17
C VAL A 182 -12.15 -11.32 -3.36
N LEU A 183 -12.06 -10.50 -4.40
CA LEU A 183 -11.30 -10.75 -5.61
C LEU A 183 -9.89 -10.14 -5.48
N PHE A 184 -9.08 -10.32 -6.53
CA PHE A 184 -7.75 -9.71 -6.62
C PHE A 184 -7.80 -8.19 -6.39
N ASN A 185 -6.72 -7.63 -5.82
CA ASN A 185 -6.59 -6.21 -5.46
C ASN A 185 -7.65 -5.71 -4.44
N GLU A 186 -8.17 -6.59 -3.58
CA GLU A 186 -9.17 -6.25 -2.55
C GLU A 186 -10.47 -5.67 -3.14
N ILE A 187 -10.78 -6.05 -4.38
CA ILE A 187 -12.09 -5.79 -4.99
C ILE A 187 -13.10 -6.72 -4.33
N ILE A 188 -14.26 -6.18 -3.97
CA ILE A 188 -15.34 -6.91 -3.34
C ILE A 188 -16.46 -7.08 -4.35
N SER A 189 -16.78 -8.34 -4.67
CA SER A 189 -17.99 -8.71 -5.41
C SER A 189 -19.12 -8.93 -4.42
N MET A 190 -20.19 -8.15 -4.55
CA MET A 190 -21.37 -8.26 -3.70
C MET A 190 -22.34 -9.33 -4.24
N PRO A 191 -23.23 -9.91 -3.40
CA PRO A 191 -24.21 -10.91 -3.84
C PRO A 191 -25.14 -10.46 -4.98
N ASN A 192 -25.39 -9.15 -5.07
CA ASN A 192 -26.19 -8.54 -6.14
C ASN A 192 -25.40 -8.27 -7.43
N GLY A 193 -24.12 -8.67 -7.48
CA GLY A 193 -23.21 -8.45 -8.60
C GLY A 193 -22.57 -7.06 -8.67
N SER A 194 -22.84 -6.16 -7.72
CA SER A 194 -22.14 -4.87 -7.65
C SER A 194 -20.71 -5.05 -7.14
N LEU A 195 -19.80 -4.21 -7.61
CA LEU A 195 -18.40 -4.22 -7.20
C LEU A 195 -18.08 -3.03 -6.29
N SER A 196 -17.25 -3.27 -5.28
CA SER A 196 -16.69 -2.27 -4.37
C SER A 196 -15.19 -2.52 -4.20
N ILE A 197 -14.47 -1.62 -3.53
CA ILE A 197 -13.07 -1.84 -3.16
C ILE A 197 -12.86 -1.48 -1.69
N VAL A 198 -11.87 -2.12 -1.08
CA VAL A 198 -11.36 -1.70 0.23
C VAL A 198 -10.51 -0.44 0.05
N GLN A 199 -10.77 0.56 0.88
CA GLN A 199 -9.92 1.75 0.91
C GLN A 199 -8.54 1.40 1.47
N SER A 200 -7.49 1.80 0.78
CA SER A 200 -6.11 1.55 1.20
C SER A 200 -5.18 2.64 0.68
N ASN A 201 -4.16 2.98 1.45
CA ASN A 201 -3.05 3.85 1.04
C ASN A 201 -1.88 3.07 0.42
N TYR A 202 -1.98 1.74 0.38
CA TYR A 202 -0.94 0.88 -0.16
C TYR A 202 -1.21 0.51 -1.62
N GLY A 203 -0.14 0.35 -2.39
CA GLY A 203 -0.20 0.05 -3.82
C GLY A 203 -0.79 1.19 -4.66
N ALA A 204 -1.11 0.89 -5.92
CA ALA A 204 -1.67 1.85 -6.86
C ALA A 204 -3.03 2.40 -6.39
N ARG A 205 -3.21 3.71 -6.59
CA ARG A 205 -4.45 4.44 -6.27
C ARG A 205 -5.61 3.98 -7.14
N PHE A 206 -5.44 3.97 -8.46
CA PHE A 206 -6.52 3.65 -9.38
C PHE A 206 -6.46 2.20 -9.82
N VAL A 207 -7.53 1.45 -9.54
CA VAL A 207 -7.64 0.02 -9.85
C VAL A 207 -8.70 -0.17 -10.93
N VAL A 208 -8.36 -0.93 -11.97
CA VAL A 208 -9.26 -1.23 -13.08
C VAL A 208 -9.66 -2.69 -13.04
N VAL A 209 -10.96 -2.93 -13.16
CA VAL A 209 -11.55 -4.27 -13.28
C VAL A 209 -12.29 -4.35 -14.61
N SER A 210 -11.79 -5.17 -15.51
CA SER A 210 -12.40 -5.39 -16.83
C SER A 210 -13.39 -6.55 -16.78
N ASN A 211 -14.65 -6.28 -17.10
CA ASN A 211 -15.64 -7.31 -17.39
C ASN A 211 -15.67 -7.55 -18.91
N PHE A 212 -14.83 -8.48 -19.38
CA PHE A 212 -14.70 -8.78 -20.82
C PHE A 212 -16.00 -9.26 -21.46
N THR A 213 -16.85 -9.97 -20.71
CA THR A 213 -18.16 -10.45 -21.20
C THR A 213 -19.10 -9.29 -21.51
N LYS A 214 -19.05 -8.21 -20.73
CA LYS A 214 -19.89 -7.01 -20.93
C LYS A 214 -19.17 -5.90 -21.70
N GLY A 215 -17.86 -6.02 -21.92
CA GLY A 215 -17.02 -4.96 -22.50
C GLY A 215 -16.95 -3.70 -21.64
N VAL A 216 -17.11 -3.83 -20.32
CA VAL A 216 -17.15 -2.69 -19.37
C VAL A 216 -15.94 -2.73 -18.46
N ASN A 217 -15.34 -1.56 -18.22
CA ASN A 217 -14.31 -1.37 -17.20
C ASN A 217 -14.89 -0.64 -15.99
N TYR A 218 -14.64 -1.18 -14.80
CA TYR A 218 -14.91 -0.52 -13.53
C TYR A 218 -13.60 0.09 -13.03
N ILE A 219 -13.61 1.38 -12.72
CA ILE A 219 -12.43 2.11 -12.27
C ILE A 219 -12.70 2.58 -10.84
N PHE A 220 -11.87 2.16 -9.91
CA PHE A 220 -11.98 2.50 -8.50
C PHE A 220 -10.85 3.44 -8.09
N ASP A 221 -11.17 4.44 -7.25
CA ASP A 221 -10.16 5.15 -6.46
C ASP A 221 -10.01 4.43 -5.12
N ARG A 222 -8.89 3.73 -4.94
CA ARG A 222 -8.57 2.99 -3.71
C ARG A 222 -8.34 3.91 -2.52
N ARG A 223 -8.02 5.18 -2.74
CA ARG A 223 -7.81 6.15 -1.65
C ARG A 223 -9.13 6.65 -1.08
N SER A 224 -10.22 6.64 -1.84
CA SER A 224 -11.57 6.92 -1.32
C SER A 224 -12.37 5.64 -1.03
N GLY A 225 -12.07 4.55 -1.73
CA GLY A 225 -12.88 3.33 -1.72
C GLY A 225 -14.08 3.39 -2.67
N GLU A 226 -14.10 4.35 -3.60
CA GLU A 226 -15.26 4.64 -4.45
C GLU A 226 -15.07 4.19 -5.90
N LEU A 227 -16.18 3.82 -6.55
CA LEU A 227 -16.27 3.63 -7.99
C LEU A 227 -16.34 5.00 -8.67
N LEU A 228 -15.46 5.26 -9.62
CA LEU A 228 -15.40 6.51 -10.36
C LEU A 228 -16.37 6.47 -11.54
N ALA A 229 -17.60 6.93 -11.31
CA ALA A 229 -18.62 6.99 -12.33
C ALA A 229 -18.20 7.92 -13.49
N GLY A 230 -18.28 7.41 -14.72
CA GLY A 230 -17.94 8.18 -15.93
C GLY A 230 -16.44 8.21 -16.28
N ALA A 231 -15.58 7.64 -15.45
CA ALA A 231 -14.16 7.48 -15.80
C ALA A 231 -14.00 6.54 -17.00
N ARG A 232 -13.00 6.81 -17.85
CA ARG A 232 -12.72 6.06 -19.07
C ARG A 232 -11.32 5.49 -19.04
N LEU A 233 -11.18 4.24 -19.44
CA LEU A 233 -9.87 3.62 -19.67
C LEU A 233 -9.45 3.85 -21.13
N HIS A 234 -8.26 4.40 -21.33
CA HIS A 234 -7.64 4.59 -22.63
C HIS A 234 -6.80 3.37 -23.04
N PRO A 235 -6.58 3.14 -24.35
CA PRO A 235 -5.70 2.05 -24.82
C PRO A 235 -4.26 2.13 -24.32
N SER A 236 -3.80 3.33 -23.92
CA SER A 236 -2.50 3.54 -23.29
C SER A 236 -2.40 3.03 -21.85
N GLY A 237 -3.51 2.54 -21.27
CA GLY A 237 -3.59 2.12 -19.87
C GLY A 237 -3.82 3.29 -18.90
N LEU A 238 -3.93 4.52 -19.40
CA LEU A 238 -4.31 5.68 -18.59
C LEU A 238 -5.83 5.72 -18.38
N ILE A 239 -6.27 6.34 -17.30
CA ILE A 239 -7.67 6.68 -17.08
C ILE A 239 -7.89 8.18 -17.22
N GLU A 240 -9.05 8.55 -17.74
CA GLU A 240 -9.54 9.92 -17.77
C GLU A 240 -10.78 10.02 -16.90
N LEU A 241 -10.77 10.92 -15.93
CA LEU A 241 -11.90 11.17 -15.05
C LEU A 241 -12.94 12.09 -15.72
N ALA A 242 -14.11 12.22 -15.11
CA ALA A 242 -15.21 13.02 -15.66
C ALA A 242 -14.89 14.52 -15.80
N ASP A 243 -13.91 15.02 -15.05
CA ASP A 243 -13.41 16.39 -15.14
C ASP A 243 -12.33 16.59 -16.23
N GLY A 244 -11.97 15.52 -16.95
CA GLY A 244 -10.95 15.50 -18.00
C GLY A 244 -9.53 15.27 -17.49
N ASN A 245 -9.30 15.13 -16.18
CA ASN A 245 -7.98 14.83 -15.64
C ASN A 245 -7.57 13.40 -15.95
N VAL A 246 -6.29 13.22 -16.28
CA VAL A 246 -5.72 11.94 -16.73
C VAL A 246 -4.76 11.39 -15.68
N TYR A 247 -4.91 10.12 -15.34
CA TYR A 247 -4.12 9.42 -14.33
C TYR A 247 -3.62 8.07 -14.84
N ALA A 248 -2.51 7.60 -14.27
CA ALA A 248 -2.05 6.23 -14.44
C ALA A 248 -2.82 5.26 -13.53
N THR A 249 -2.94 4.02 -13.98
CA THR A 249 -3.58 2.93 -13.21
C THR A 249 -2.57 2.03 -12.55
N ALA A 250 -3.06 1.13 -11.71
CA ALA A 250 -2.35 -0.09 -11.36
C ALA A 250 -1.87 -0.78 -12.64
N HIS A 251 -0.56 -1.01 -12.72
CA HIS A 251 0.06 -1.65 -13.86
C HIS A 251 0.40 -3.11 -13.50
N PRO A 252 0.21 -4.09 -14.41
CA PRO A 252 0.45 -5.51 -14.10
C PRO A 252 1.85 -5.82 -13.56
N GLY A 253 2.86 -5.07 -14.00
CA GLY A 253 4.24 -5.21 -13.52
C GLY A 253 4.58 -4.44 -12.24
N ASN A 254 3.61 -3.78 -11.60
CA ASN A 254 3.77 -3.02 -10.35
C ASN A 254 4.89 -1.96 -10.38
N PHE A 255 5.14 -1.36 -11.55
CA PHE A 255 6.16 -0.33 -11.73
C PHE A 255 5.76 0.97 -11.06
N ARG A 256 6.71 1.68 -10.47
CA ARG A 256 6.49 3.01 -9.87
C ARG A 256 6.28 4.08 -10.94
N TYR A 257 7.10 4.08 -11.99
CA TYR A 257 7.02 5.08 -13.05
C TYR A 257 6.61 4.47 -14.38
N LEU A 258 5.76 5.19 -15.09
CA LEU A 258 5.23 4.80 -16.38
C LEU A 258 5.40 5.94 -17.37
N VAL A 259 5.67 5.58 -18.62
CA VAL A 259 5.61 6.49 -19.76
C VAL A 259 4.46 6.05 -20.64
N ALA A 260 3.52 6.95 -20.90
CA ALA A 260 2.33 6.67 -21.69
C ALA A 260 1.95 7.88 -22.54
N ARG A 261 1.25 7.63 -23.64
CA ARG A 261 0.63 8.71 -24.40
C ARG A 261 -0.68 9.11 -23.74
N ASP A 262 -0.83 10.40 -23.48
CA ASP A 262 -2.08 10.99 -23.04
C ASP A 262 -3.14 10.92 -24.18
N PRO A 263 -4.41 11.25 -23.89
CA PRO A 263 -5.47 11.26 -24.91
C PRO A 263 -5.22 12.25 -26.06
N THR A 264 -4.33 13.22 -25.89
CA THR A 264 -3.94 14.18 -26.93
C THR A 264 -2.77 13.66 -27.79
N GLY A 265 -2.20 12.50 -27.45
CA GLY A 265 -1.10 11.85 -28.15
C GLY A 265 0.30 12.24 -27.66
N HIS A 266 0.39 13.16 -26.69
CA HIS A 266 1.65 13.59 -26.10
C HIS A 266 2.20 12.53 -25.15
N LEU A 267 3.51 12.31 -25.21
CA LEU A 267 4.18 11.34 -24.36
C LEU A 267 4.47 11.98 -23.00
N ASP A 268 3.97 11.35 -21.94
CA ASP A 268 4.05 11.86 -20.58
C ASP A 268 4.51 10.80 -19.59
N ALA A 269 5.00 11.27 -18.44
CA ALA A 269 5.46 10.45 -17.34
C ALA A 269 4.50 10.52 -16.14
N PHE A 270 4.24 9.37 -15.53
CA PHE A 270 3.30 9.23 -14.43
C PHE A 270 3.93 8.41 -13.29
N ASP A 271 3.49 8.70 -12.06
CA ASP A 271 3.70 7.83 -10.91
C ASP A 271 2.48 6.90 -10.79
N ALA A 272 2.68 5.60 -10.97
CA ALA A 272 1.61 4.60 -10.94
C ALA A 272 1.05 4.35 -9.53
N ILE A 273 1.78 4.72 -8.48
CA ILE A 273 1.32 4.55 -7.09
C ILE A 273 0.27 5.60 -6.77
N SER A 274 0.59 6.87 -7.04
CA SER A 274 -0.35 7.99 -6.86
C SER A 274 -1.35 8.10 -8.01
N GLY A 275 -0.99 7.62 -9.20
CA GLY A 275 -1.69 7.83 -10.46
C GLY A 275 -1.38 9.18 -11.11
N GLU A 276 -0.67 10.08 -10.44
CA GLU A 276 -0.50 11.46 -10.87
C GLU A 276 0.51 11.59 -12.02
N ARG A 277 0.28 12.60 -12.88
CA ARG A 277 1.29 13.03 -13.86
C ARG A 277 2.46 13.69 -13.12
N LEU A 278 3.68 13.31 -13.49
CA LEU A 278 4.91 13.90 -12.94
C LEU A 278 5.13 15.30 -13.51
N GLN A 279 4.67 16.32 -12.78
CA GLN A 279 4.76 17.72 -13.21
C GLN A 279 6.22 18.14 -13.43
N GLY A 280 6.50 18.75 -14.58
CA GLY A 280 7.84 19.21 -14.95
C GLY A 280 8.83 18.11 -15.36
N ALA A 281 8.42 16.84 -15.32
CA ALA A 281 9.27 15.75 -15.78
C ALA A 281 9.38 15.73 -17.32
N LYS A 282 10.50 15.23 -17.83
CA LYS A 282 10.79 15.07 -19.26
C LYS A 282 11.07 13.62 -19.57
N VAL A 283 10.37 13.09 -20.56
CA VAL A 283 10.72 11.80 -21.15
C VAL A 283 11.91 12.00 -22.10
N LEU A 284 13.00 11.31 -21.85
CA LEU A 284 14.25 11.40 -22.60
C LEU A 284 14.22 10.49 -23.85
N GLN A 285 15.13 10.71 -24.79
CA GLN A 285 15.20 9.93 -26.04
C GLN A 285 15.49 8.45 -25.82
N ASP A 286 16.22 8.11 -24.77
CA ASP A 286 16.50 6.73 -24.34
C ASP A 286 15.32 6.11 -23.56
N GLY A 287 14.22 6.84 -23.41
CA GLY A 287 13.01 6.40 -22.72
C GLY A 287 13.05 6.54 -21.21
N PHE A 288 14.13 7.05 -20.61
CA PHE A 288 14.16 7.37 -19.19
C PHE A 288 13.37 8.65 -18.88
N ILE A 289 13.06 8.86 -17.61
CA ILE A 289 12.37 10.07 -17.14
C ILE A 289 13.37 10.91 -16.36
N GLN A 290 13.53 12.17 -16.76
CA GLN A 290 14.14 13.20 -15.92
C GLN A 290 13.06 13.89 -15.10
N LEU A 291 13.13 13.79 -13.78
CA LEU A 291 12.24 14.48 -12.85
C LEU A 291 12.51 15.99 -12.84
N ALA A 292 11.58 16.78 -12.28
CA ALA A 292 11.69 18.24 -12.24
C ALA A 292 12.98 18.74 -11.55
N GLU A 293 13.47 18.00 -10.56
CA GLU A 293 14.71 18.30 -9.82
C GLU A 293 15.99 17.85 -10.54
N GLY A 294 15.85 17.23 -11.72
CA GLY A 294 16.96 16.78 -12.56
C GLY A 294 17.34 15.31 -12.38
N GLU A 295 16.84 14.64 -11.34
CA GLU A 295 17.04 13.21 -11.09
C GLU A 295 16.52 12.36 -12.26
N ILE A 296 17.20 11.25 -12.53
CA ILE A 296 16.81 10.31 -13.58
C ILE A 296 16.19 9.07 -12.94
N VAL A 297 15.07 8.62 -13.49
CA VAL A 297 14.39 7.38 -13.09
C VAL A 297 14.06 6.51 -14.30
N ALA A 298 14.04 5.20 -14.07
CA ALA A 298 13.68 4.21 -15.09
C ALA A 298 12.16 3.93 -15.07
N PRO A 299 11.44 4.09 -16.19
CA PRO A 299 10.08 3.58 -16.29
C PRO A 299 10.07 2.07 -16.51
N GLY A 300 9.03 1.40 -16.00
CA GLY A 300 8.85 -0.03 -16.19
C GLY A 300 8.03 -0.42 -17.42
N ARG A 301 8.09 -1.70 -17.81
CA ARG A 301 7.40 -2.29 -18.99
C ARG A 301 6.96 -3.72 -18.68
N VAL A 302 5.73 -4.13 -19.07
CA VAL A 302 5.11 -5.44 -18.70
C VAL A 302 6.02 -6.65 -18.99
N GLU A 303 6.89 -6.55 -19.99
CA GLU A 303 7.85 -7.58 -20.38
C GLU A 303 9.27 -6.99 -20.50
N GLY A 304 9.53 -5.90 -19.79
CA GLY A 304 10.84 -5.26 -19.71
C GLY A 304 11.76 -5.96 -18.72
N ALA A 305 13.06 -5.73 -18.84
CA ALA A 305 14.03 -6.20 -17.86
C ALA A 305 13.80 -5.50 -16.52
N ARG A 306 13.96 -6.24 -15.44
CA ARG A 306 13.95 -5.70 -14.08
C ARG A 306 15.05 -4.66 -13.89
N PHE A 307 16.23 -4.93 -14.43
CA PHE A 307 17.39 -4.05 -14.31
C PHE A 307 17.73 -3.47 -15.68
N VAL A 308 17.78 -2.14 -15.76
CA VAL A 308 18.11 -1.40 -16.98
C VAL A 308 19.31 -0.50 -16.75
N VAL A 309 20.10 -0.27 -17.79
CA VAL A 309 21.34 0.49 -17.68
C VAL A 309 21.26 1.75 -18.51
N ARG A 310 21.78 2.85 -17.95
CA ARG A 310 21.92 4.12 -18.65
C ARG A 310 23.32 4.68 -18.44
N ALA A 311 23.91 5.24 -19.49
CA ALA A 311 25.13 6.02 -19.35
C ALA A 311 24.82 7.40 -18.74
N ILE A 312 25.57 7.81 -17.71
CA ILE A 312 25.54 9.18 -17.24
C ILE A 312 26.34 10.04 -18.22
N THR A 313 25.73 11.10 -18.75
CA THR A 313 26.28 12.01 -19.76
C THR A 313 27.34 12.99 -19.22
N ASP A 314 27.66 12.91 -17.93
CA ASP A 314 28.31 13.99 -17.18
C ASP A 314 29.83 13.79 -17.04
N GLY A 315 30.39 12.80 -17.74
CA GLY A 315 31.84 12.58 -17.86
C GLY A 315 32.25 11.15 -17.51
N ILE A 316 33.01 10.53 -18.42
CA ILE A 316 33.50 9.13 -18.39
C ILE A 316 32.40 8.07 -18.43
N GLY A 317 31.43 8.18 -19.34
CA GLY A 317 30.62 7.04 -19.84
C GLY A 317 30.11 6.04 -18.79
N GLN A 318 29.89 6.48 -17.55
CA GLN A 318 29.73 5.59 -16.42
C GLN A 318 28.31 5.04 -16.50
N LEU A 319 28.21 3.71 -16.55
CA LEU A 319 26.95 3.01 -16.64
C LEU A 319 26.32 2.92 -15.25
N THR A 320 25.10 3.40 -15.12
CA THR A 320 24.29 3.32 -13.91
C THR A 320 23.19 2.29 -14.10
N VAL A 321 23.02 1.45 -13.10
CA VAL A 321 22.00 0.40 -13.06
C VAL A 321 20.79 0.93 -12.33
N PHE A 322 19.62 0.80 -12.96
CA PHE A 322 18.33 1.15 -12.39
C PHE A 322 17.46 -0.09 -12.25
N ASP A 323 16.67 -0.13 -11.20
CA ASP A 323 15.57 -1.07 -11.04
C ASP A 323 14.32 -0.45 -11.67
N SER A 324 13.76 -1.08 -12.70
CA SER A 324 12.60 -0.57 -13.45
C SER A 324 11.27 -0.66 -12.70
N VAL A 325 11.21 -1.40 -11.59
CA VAL A 325 10.01 -1.48 -10.73
C VAL A 325 9.98 -0.36 -9.71
N THR A 326 11.10 -0.08 -9.04
CA THR A 326 11.18 1.08 -8.15
C THR A 326 11.45 2.37 -8.91
N GLY A 327 12.05 2.25 -10.10
CA GLY A 327 12.55 3.33 -10.95
C GLY A 327 13.88 3.92 -10.52
N LEU A 328 14.47 3.44 -9.43
CA LEU A 328 15.61 4.08 -8.78
C LEU A 328 16.93 3.40 -9.14
N VAL A 329 18.03 4.10 -8.90
CA VAL A 329 19.39 3.54 -8.99
C VAL A 329 19.53 2.40 -8.00
N VAL A 330 20.13 1.29 -8.44
CA VAL A 330 20.46 0.17 -7.56
C VAL A 330 21.78 0.48 -6.84
N PRO A 331 21.80 0.59 -5.50
CA PRO A 331 23.02 0.87 -4.75
C PRO A 331 24.09 -0.21 -4.96
N ASP A 332 25.35 0.22 -5.03
CA ASP A 332 26.54 -0.63 -5.16
C ASP A 332 26.57 -1.55 -6.40
N ALA A 333 25.63 -1.37 -7.33
CA ALA A 333 25.61 -2.09 -8.60
C ALA A 333 26.47 -1.36 -9.64
N PHE A 334 27.29 -2.12 -10.36
CA PHE A 334 28.07 -1.59 -11.48
C PHE A 334 28.08 -2.55 -12.65
N VAL A 335 28.34 -2.03 -13.83
CA VAL A 335 28.49 -2.84 -15.05
C VAL A 335 29.97 -3.19 -15.23
N ARG A 336 30.27 -4.49 -15.25
CA ARG A 336 31.58 -5.06 -15.55
C ARG A 336 31.94 -4.86 -17.03
N ALA A 337 33.23 -4.99 -17.35
CA ALA A 337 33.74 -4.86 -18.71
C ALA A 337 33.21 -5.93 -19.69
N ASP A 338 32.74 -7.07 -19.17
CA ASP A 338 32.10 -8.15 -19.94
C ASP A 338 30.60 -7.92 -20.17
N GLY A 339 30.06 -6.78 -19.71
CA GLY A 339 28.66 -6.42 -19.90
C GLY A 339 27.69 -7.07 -18.89
N LEU A 340 28.20 -7.66 -17.81
CA LEU A 340 27.37 -8.10 -16.68
C LEU A 340 27.23 -6.99 -15.63
N ILE A 341 26.03 -6.85 -15.09
CA ILE A 341 25.76 -6.14 -13.85
C ILE A 341 26.29 -7.01 -12.70
N GLN A 342 27.11 -6.43 -11.84
CA GLN A 342 27.47 -7.01 -10.55
C GLN A 342 26.80 -6.21 -9.44
N PHE A 343 25.99 -6.88 -8.62
CA PHE A 343 25.37 -6.30 -7.44
C PHE A 343 26.32 -6.35 -6.23
N GLY A 344 26.06 -5.53 -5.21
CA GLY A 344 26.87 -5.48 -3.98
C GLY A 344 26.95 -6.81 -3.21
N ASN A 345 25.98 -7.71 -3.39
CA ASN A 345 26.00 -9.07 -2.84
C ASN A 345 26.76 -10.09 -3.70
N GLY A 346 27.38 -9.66 -4.81
CA GLY A 346 28.13 -10.51 -5.74
C GLY A 346 27.28 -11.21 -6.81
N VAL A 347 25.96 -11.07 -6.80
CA VAL A 347 25.09 -11.65 -7.84
C VAL A 347 25.36 -10.96 -9.18
N LEU A 348 25.40 -11.74 -10.26
CA LEU A 348 25.61 -11.27 -11.62
C LEU A 348 24.30 -11.31 -12.42
N PHE A 349 24.07 -10.27 -13.22
CA PHE A 349 22.89 -10.13 -14.07
C PHE A 349 23.27 -9.58 -15.45
N PRO A 350 22.67 -10.01 -16.55
CA PRO A 350 22.94 -9.44 -17.85
C PRO A 350 22.38 -8.01 -18.01
N THR A 351 23.08 -7.16 -18.77
CA THR A 351 22.62 -5.80 -19.13
C THR A 351 21.64 -5.75 -20.31
N ILE A 352 21.23 -6.90 -20.87
CA ILE A 352 20.93 -7.00 -22.29
C ILE A 352 19.67 -6.21 -22.71
N ALA A 353 19.89 -5.18 -23.54
CA ALA A 353 18.87 -4.35 -24.18
C ALA A 353 18.15 -5.02 -25.38
N SER A 354 18.58 -6.22 -25.81
CA SER A 354 18.07 -6.93 -27.00
C SER A 354 17.61 -8.38 -26.80
N ALA A 355 17.68 -8.93 -25.58
CA ALA A 355 17.38 -10.35 -25.33
C ALA A 355 15.91 -10.64 -25.04
N LEU A 356 15.11 -9.61 -24.68
CA LEU A 356 13.70 -9.82 -24.30
C LEU A 356 12.79 -10.17 -25.47
N GLU A 357 13.20 -9.89 -26.71
CA GLU A 357 12.43 -10.35 -27.88
C GLU A 357 12.44 -11.89 -28.03
N SER A 358 13.30 -12.61 -27.29
CA SER A 358 13.41 -14.08 -27.42
C SER A 358 13.79 -14.86 -26.16
N ASN A 359 14.18 -14.22 -25.04
CA ASN A 359 14.58 -14.89 -23.81
C ASN A 359 14.06 -14.13 -22.57
N ARG A 360 13.13 -14.73 -21.83
CA ARG A 360 12.71 -14.27 -20.49
C ARG A 360 13.63 -14.78 -19.39
N TYR A 361 14.27 -15.92 -19.60
CA TYR A 361 15.11 -16.59 -18.61
C TYR A 361 16.56 -16.66 -19.09
N PHE A 362 17.50 -16.67 -18.15
CA PHE A 362 18.89 -16.97 -18.45
C PHE A 362 19.50 -17.89 -17.39
N VAL A 363 20.50 -18.65 -17.83
CA VAL A 363 21.31 -19.54 -17.01
C VAL A 363 22.61 -18.83 -16.69
N LEU A 364 22.98 -18.75 -15.41
CA LEU A 364 24.30 -18.34 -14.94
C LEU A 364 25.05 -19.58 -14.45
N LYS A 365 26.18 -19.87 -15.07
CA LYS A 365 27.06 -20.96 -14.70
C LYS A 365 28.31 -20.40 -14.03
N ASN A 366 28.54 -20.80 -12.79
CA ASN A 366 29.78 -20.50 -12.10
C ASN A 366 30.90 -21.35 -12.72
N SER A 367 31.90 -20.74 -13.35
CA SER A 367 32.98 -21.47 -14.00
C SER A 367 33.87 -22.25 -13.02
N THR A 368 33.92 -21.83 -11.75
CA THR A 368 34.76 -22.43 -10.72
C THR A 368 34.05 -23.61 -10.04
N THR A 369 32.81 -23.41 -9.57
CA THR A 369 32.06 -24.44 -8.84
C THR A 369 31.24 -25.34 -9.76
N GLN A 370 31.09 -24.96 -11.04
CA GLN A 370 30.17 -25.56 -12.01
C GLN A 370 28.69 -25.50 -11.57
N GLU A 371 28.39 -24.71 -10.54
CA GLU A 371 27.02 -24.45 -10.08
C GLU A 371 26.24 -23.68 -11.14
N VAL A 372 24.95 -24.00 -11.26
CA VAL A 372 24.06 -23.42 -12.26
C VAL A 372 22.87 -22.80 -11.56
N THR A 373 22.63 -21.53 -11.84
CA THR A 373 21.49 -20.78 -11.33
C THR A 373 20.71 -20.22 -12.50
N VAL A 374 19.38 -20.27 -12.45
CA VAL A 374 18.52 -19.66 -13.49
C VAL A 374 17.81 -18.47 -12.90
N PHE A 375 17.70 -17.41 -13.68
CA PHE A 375 17.01 -16.19 -13.30
C PHE A 375 15.99 -15.78 -14.35
N ASP A 376 14.90 -15.16 -13.90
CA ASP A 376 13.90 -14.49 -14.74
C ASP A 376 14.30 -13.01 -14.91
N LEU A 377 14.49 -12.58 -16.15
CA LEU A 377 14.90 -11.21 -16.50
C LEU A 377 13.84 -10.16 -16.17
N VAL A 378 12.56 -10.54 -16.15
CA VAL A 378 11.44 -9.61 -15.90
C VAL A 378 11.23 -9.40 -14.41
N THR A 379 11.32 -10.47 -13.61
CA THR A 379 11.14 -10.37 -12.15
C THR A 379 12.44 -10.08 -11.41
N GLY A 380 13.60 -10.43 -11.99
CA GLY A 380 14.90 -10.40 -11.33
C GLY A 380 15.14 -11.55 -10.35
N SER A 381 14.21 -12.50 -10.24
CA SER A 381 14.27 -13.58 -9.25
C SER A 381 14.92 -14.85 -9.79
N GLN A 382 15.55 -15.61 -8.90
CA GLN A 382 15.99 -16.97 -9.19
C GLN A 382 14.79 -17.89 -9.45
N VAL A 383 14.93 -18.79 -10.41
CA VAL A 383 13.92 -19.77 -10.79
C VAL A 383 14.43 -21.16 -10.42
N ASP A 384 13.63 -21.88 -9.63
CA ASP A 384 13.94 -23.24 -9.20
C ASP A 384 13.33 -24.30 -10.12
N GLY A 385 13.84 -25.53 -10.00
CA GLY A 385 13.23 -26.70 -10.66
C GLY A 385 13.60 -26.86 -12.13
N ILE A 386 14.82 -26.49 -12.49
CA ILE A 386 15.37 -26.67 -13.83
C ILE A 386 15.71 -28.14 -14.10
N THR A 387 15.56 -28.56 -15.35
CA THR A 387 16.06 -29.85 -15.84
C THR A 387 17.01 -29.63 -17.01
N LEU A 388 17.99 -30.53 -17.13
CA LEU A 388 18.86 -30.60 -18.30
C LEU A 388 18.34 -31.75 -19.16
N ASP A 389 18.00 -31.47 -20.42
CA ASP A 389 17.60 -32.53 -21.34
C ASP A 389 18.81 -33.32 -21.88
N GLU A 390 18.53 -34.40 -22.60
CA GLU A 390 19.55 -35.29 -23.19
C GLU A 390 20.46 -34.58 -24.20
N THR A 391 20.05 -33.40 -24.69
CA THR A 391 20.84 -32.57 -25.61
C THR A 391 21.70 -31.52 -24.90
N GLY A 392 21.66 -31.48 -23.57
CA GLY A 392 22.39 -30.51 -22.76
C GLY A 392 21.71 -29.14 -22.68
N GLN A 393 20.42 -29.05 -23.00
CA GLN A 393 19.66 -27.80 -22.97
C GLN A 393 18.87 -27.66 -21.65
N TYR A 394 18.90 -26.46 -21.07
CA TYR A 394 18.18 -26.18 -19.83
C TYR A 394 16.69 -25.92 -20.09
N ARG A 395 15.83 -26.53 -19.27
CA ARG A 395 14.38 -26.40 -19.33
C ARG A 395 13.77 -26.11 -17.97
N LEU A 396 12.67 -25.36 -17.95
CA LEU A 396 11.79 -25.24 -16.79
C LEU A 396 10.84 -26.44 -16.70
N ARG A 397 10.18 -26.61 -15.55
CA ARG A 397 9.22 -27.72 -15.32
C ARG A 397 8.04 -27.74 -16.29
N ASP A 398 7.65 -26.58 -16.79
CA ASP A 398 6.58 -26.43 -17.78
C ASP A 398 7.03 -26.75 -19.21
N GLY A 399 8.31 -27.10 -19.40
CA GLY A 399 8.91 -27.44 -20.70
C GLY A 399 9.55 -26.25 -21.42
N THR A 400 9.48 -25.04 -20.87
CA THR A 400 10.10 -23.83 -21.46
C THR A 400 11.60 -24.01 -21.61
N ILE A 401 12.10 -23.78 -22.83
CA ILE A 401 13.52 -23.89 -23.18
C ILE A 401 14.24 -22.58 -22.88
N ILE A 402 15.42 -22.66 -22.24
CA ILE A 402 16.26 -21.49 -21.95
C ILE A 402 17.45 -21.48 -22.93
N ASN A 403 17.54 -20.43 -23.74
CA ASN A 403 18.59 -20.33 -24.78
C ASN A 403 19.77 -19.44 -24.38
N LEU A 404 19.62 -18.63 -23.33
CA LEU A 404 20.68 -17.74 -22.87
C LEU A 404 21.44 -18.38 -21.70
N THR A 405 22.71 -18.72 -21.93
CA THR A 405 23.62 -19.23 -20.91
C THR A 405 24.84 -18.32 -20.81
N LEU A 406 25.16 -17.89 -19.60
CA LEU A 406 26.26 -17.00 -19.25
C LEU A 406 27.21 -17.76 -18.32
N GLU A 407 28.52 -17.59 -18.54
CA GLU A 407 29.54 -18.13 -17.66
C GLU A 407 30.14 -17.00 -16.83
N ASP A 408 30.15 -17.15 -15.50
CA ASP A 408 30.93 -16.26 -14.65
C ASP A 408 32.41 -16.60 -14.81
N LYS A 409 33.09 -15.87 -15.69
CA LYS A 409 34.54 -15.86 -15.77
C LYS A 409 35.02 -14.72 -14.89
N LEU A 410 35.80 -15.03 -13.86
CA LEU A 410 36.58 -14.00 -13.17
C LEU A 410 37.37 -13.24 -14.23
N PRO A 411 37.42 -11.89 -14.19
CA PRO A 411 38.24 -11.13 -15.13
C PRO A 411 39.66 -11.69 -15.08
N GLU A 412 40.23 -12.04 -16.23
CA GLU A 412 41.63 -12.42 -16.27
C GLU A 412 42.41 -11.28 -15.62
N THR A 413 43.12 -11.59 -14.53
CA THR A 413 44.13 -10.69 -14.01
C THR A 413 45.09 -10.47 -15.17
N VAL A 414 45.09 -9.26 -15.72
CA VAL A 414 46.14 -8.82 -16.65
C VAL A 414 47.44 -9.07 -15.90
N LYS A 415 48.14 -10.15 -16.26
CA LYS A 415 49.48 -10.36 -15.76
C LYS A 415 50.24 -9.09 -16.11
N PRO A 416 50.87 -8.39 -15.15
CA PRO A 416 51.78 -7.32 -15.50
C PRO A 416 52.74 -7.89 -16.55
N PRO A 417 53.09 -7.13 -17.60
CA PRO A 417 54.01 -7.62 -18.62
C PRO A 417 55.20 -8.22 -17.89
N THR A 418 55.48 -9.48 -18.19
CA THR A 418 56.64 -10.18 -17.64
C THR A 418 57.82 -9.23 -17.81
N VAL A 419 58.41 -8.80 -16.71
CA VAL A 419 59.66 -8.06 -16.75
C VAL A 419 60.62 -8.98 -17.49
N LEU A 420 60.89 -8.67 -18.75
CA LEU A 420 62.03 -9.22 -19.46
C LEU A 420 63.23 -8.86 -18.59
N GLU A 421 63.82 -9.87 -17.94
CA GLU A 421 65.15 -9.73 -17.37
C GLU A 421 66.04 -9.13 -18.47
N PRO A 422 66.81 -8.07 -18.19
CA PRO A 422 67.69 -7.50 -19.21
C PRO A 422 68.71 -8.57 -19.58
N ASP A 423 68.71 -8.97 -20.84
CA ASP A 423 69.81 -9.72 -21.43
C ASP A 423 71.12 -9.05 -21.04
N HIS A 424 72.04 -9.83 -20.46
CA HIS A 424 73.41 -9.43 -20.19
C HIS A 424 74.10 -9.04 -21.50
N VAL A 425 74.00 -7.78 -21.89
CA VAL A 425 74.86 -7.18 -22.91
C VAL A 425 76.14 -6.74 -22.20
N THR A 426 77.15 -7.61 -22.24
CA THR A 426 78.54 -7.22 -22.03
C THR A 426 78.91 -6.14 -23.06
N SER A 427 79.10 -4.90 -22.62
CA SER A 427 79.65 -3.85 -23.47
C SER A 427 81.18 -3.90 -23.44
N ASP A 428 81.79 -4.07 -24.61
CA ASP A 428 83.24 -4.01 -24.87
C ASP A 428 83.83 -2.59 -24.70
N ARG A 429 83.65 -2.00 -23.51
CA ARG A 429 84.17 -0.66 -23.20
C ARG A 429 84.93 -0.54 -21.87
N GLU A 430 85.29 -1.66 -21.27
CA GLU A 430 86.23 -1.72 -20.13
C GLU A 430 87.43 -2.61 -20.46
N ARG A 431 88.16 -2.24 -21.52
CA ARG A 431 89.55 -2.65 -21.75
C ARG A 431 90.33 -1.41 -22.16
N MET A 432 90.86 -0.68 -21.18
CA MET A 432 92.14 0.04 -21.22
C MET A 432 92.33 0.85 -19.92
N ASN A 433 93.58 0.84 -19.43
CA ASN A 433 94.12 1.40 -18.17
C ASN A 433 94.01 0.38 -17.00
N GLU A 434 94.93 -0.58 -16.81
CA GLU A 434 96.39 -0.42 -16.53
C GLU A 434 96.59 0.67 -15.45
N THR A 435 97.24 0.50 -14.29
CA THR A 435 98.17 -0.52 -13.76
C THR A 435 98.43 -0.19 -12.27
N ASP A 436 98.91 -1.17 -11.51
CA ASP A 436 99.83 -1.05 -10.36
C ASP A 436 99.46 -0.28 -9.07
N LEU A 437 99.37 -1.01 -7.94
CA LEU A 437 100.45 -1.13 -6.94
C LEU A 437 100.06 -2.11 -5.80
N ARG A 438 101.04 -2.92 -5.38
CA ARG A 438 101.00 -4.01 -4.38
C ARG A 438 101.15 -3.49 -2.89
N PRO A 439 101.55 -4.31 -1.87
CA PRO A 439 100.72 -5.20 -1.02
C PRO A 439 101.00 -5.06 0.52
N GLY A 440 100.30 -5.86 1.35
CA GLY A 440 100.66 -6.15 2.76
C GLY A 440 99.95 -5.24 3.79
N THR A 441 99.62 -5.60 5.04
CA THR A 441 99.86 -6.69 6.00
C THR A 441 98.84 -6.43 7.14
N GLY A 442 98.13 -7.41 7.74
CA GLY A 442 98.58 -8.10 8.96
C GLY A 442 97.67 -7.84 10.20
N VAL A 443 97.28 -8.95 10.85
CA VAL A 443 97.21 -9.18 12.32
C VAL A 443 96.04 -8.60 13.18
N LEU A 444 95.38 -9.54 13.90
CA LEU A 444 94.43 -9.49 15.05
C LEU A 444 95.02 -8.81 16.33
N PRO A 445 94.41 -8.78 17.57
CA PRO A 445 93.04 -8.98 18.14
C PRO A 445 92.68 -7.83 19.18
N PRO A 446 92.11 -8.04 20.41
CA PRO A 446 90.77 -8.48 20.86
C PRO A 446 90.03 -7.48 21.83
N GLY A 447 88.78 -7.81 22.20
CA GLY A 447 88.08 -7.35 23.44
C GLY A 447 87.31 -6.02 23.30
N SER A 448 86.17 -5.76 23.93
CA SER A 448 85.55 -6.34 25.12
C SER A 448 84.13 -5.75 25.34
N LYS A 449 83.26 -6.56 25.98
CA LYS A 449 82.12 -6.27 26.88
C LYS A 449 80.85 -5.54 26.40
N LEU A 450 79.76 -6.32 26.34
CA LEU A 450 78.49 -6.20 27.10
C LEU A 450 78.05 -4.83 27.61
N HIS A 451 76.86 -4.40 27.17
CA HIS A 451 75.71 -4.20 28.06
C HIS A 451 74.42 -4.66 27.40
#